data_AF-A0AAD3WBD7-F1
#
_entry.id   AF-A0AAD3WBD7-F1
#
_cell.length_a   1.000
_cell.length_b   1.000
_cell.length_c   1.000
_cell.angle_alpha   90.00
_cell.angle_beta   90.00
_cell.angle_gamma   90.00
#
_symmetry.space_group_name_H-M   'P 1'
#
loop_
_entity.id
_entity.type
_entity.pdbx_description
1 polymer ?
#
loop_
_entity_poly.entity_id
_entity_poly.type
_entity_poly.pdbx_seq_one_letter_code
_entity_poly.pdbx_strand_id
1 'polypeptide(L)'
;MPQDILRRSYEETLSELASVLGLDYEEISGFCGGIEDGCPGAQRLKEFFRSPEVTDLLDRLVELSEQYRKKCGTLEPAQDR
;
A
#
# COMPACT_ATOMS: atom_id res chain seq x y z
N MET A 1 8.85 -15.55 4.61
CA MET A 1 7.66 -16.00 3.86
C MET A 1 7.38 -15.02 2.72
N PRO A 2 6.63 -15.35 1.66
CA PRO A 2 6.27 -14.40 0.60
C PRO A 2 5.51 -13.16 1.10
N GLN A 3 4.90 -13.23 2.30
CA GLN A 3 4.27 -12.11 3.00
C GLN A 3 5.27 -11.07 3.51
N ASP A 4 6.45 -11.51 3.99
CA ASP A 4 7.52 -10.60 4.44
C ASP A 4 8.07 -9.76 3.28
N ILE A 5 8.13 -10.34 2.08
CA ILE A 5 8.63 -9.64 0.88
C ILE A 5 7.64 -8.53 0.50
N LEU A 6 6.34 -8.82 0.48
CA LEU A 6 5.31 -7.83 0.16
C LEU A 6 5.26 -6.70 1.19
N ARG A 7 5.38 -7.04 2.47
CA ARG A 7 5.42 -6.04 3.56
C ARG A 7 6.63 -5.14 3.42
N ARG A 8 7.83 -5.69 3.21
CA ARG A 8 9.03 -4.89 2.97
C ARG A 8 8.89 -3.98 1.75
N SER A 9 8.44 -4.50 0.62
CA SER A 9 8.23 -3.68 -0.58
C SER A 9 7.21 -2.57 -0.36
N TYR A 10 6.20 -2.80 0.47
CA TYR A 10 5.22 -1.77 0.84
C TYR A 10 5.84 -0.67 1.71
N GLU A 11 6.63 -1.05 2.72
CA GLU A 11 7.36 -0.10 3.58
C GLU A 11 8.40 0.71 2.78
N GLU A 12 9.13 0.07 1.86
CA GLU A 12 10.06 0.74 0.95
C GLU A 12 9.33 1.76 0.06
N THR A 13 8.18 1.37 -0.50
CA THR A 13 7.36 2.26 -1.35
C THR A 13 6.80 3.43 -0.54
N LEU A 14 6.39 3.21 0.72
CA LEU A 14 5.96 4.29 1.62
C LEU A 14 7.11 5.26 1.92
N SER A 15 8.32 4.75 2.14
CA SER A 15 9.50 5.57 2.38
C SER A 15 9.88 6.41 1.15
N GLU A 16 9.76 5.84 -0.05
CA GLU A 16 10.00 6.57 -1.29
C GLU A 16 8.95 7.66 -1.50
N LEU A 17 7.66 7.33 -1.29
CA LEU A 17 6.57 8.29 -1.36
C LEU A 17 6.74 9.44 -0.35
N ALA A 18 7.12 9.14 0.88
CA ALA A 18 7.42 10.13 1.91
C ALA A 18 8.55 11.08 1.45
N SER A 19 9.62 10.53 0.88
CA SER A 19 10.74 11.32 0.34
C SER A 19 10.32 12.23 -0.82
N VAL A 20 9.49 11.73 -1.75
CA VAL A 20 9.02 12.51 -2.91
C VAL A 20 8.10 13.66 -2.47
N LEU A 21 7.26 13.40 -1.46
CA LEU A 21 6.33 14.40 -0.91
C LEU A 21 6.98 15.35 0.11
N GLY A 22 8.19 15.05 0.58
CA GLY A 22 8.85 15.79 1.64
C GLY A 22 8.14 15.67 2.98
N LEU A 23 7.51 14.52 3.24
CA LEU A 23 6.76 14.21 4.45
C LEU A 23 7.50 13.17 5.30
N ASP A 24 7.16 13.08 6.57
CA ASP A 24 7.69 12.03 7.44
C ASP A 24 7.04 10.68 7.12
N TYR A 25 7.81 9.60 7.31
CA TYR A 25 7.32 8.24 7.10
C TYR A 25 6.10 7.93 7.97
N GLU A 26 6.07 8.39 9.21
CA GLU A 26 4.95 8.19 10.13
C GLU A 26 3.67 8.88 9.63
N GLU A 27 3.79 10.06 9.02
CA GLU A 27 2.65 10.78 8.45
C GLU A 27 2.05 10.03 7.27
N ILE A 28 2.92 9.60 6.33
CA ILE A 28 2.47 8.87 5.14
C ILE A 28 1.99 7.46 5.47
N SER A 29 2.67 6.74 6.36
CA SER A 29 2.21 5.40 6.80
C SER A 29 0.89 5.49 7.58
N GLY A 30 0.71 6.51 8.42
CA GLY A 30 -0.54 6.77 9.13
C GLY A 30 -1.69 7.14 8.18
N PHE A 31 -1.39 7.95 7.15
CA PHE A 31 -2.39 8.35 6.17
C PHE A 31 -2.79 7.22 5.23
N CYS A 32 -1.80 6.57 4.60
CA CYS A 32 -2.00 5.45 3.67
C CYS A 32 -2.58 4.23 4.37
N GLY A 33 -2.25 4.02 5.65
CA GLY A 33 -2.65 2.88 6.45
C GLY A 33 -1.74 1.66 6.24
N GLY A 34 -2.06 0.58 6.92
CA GLY A 34 -1.33 -0.68 6.81
C GLY A 34 -1.57 -1.40 5.48
N ILE A 35 -0.61 -2.24 5.09
CA ILE A 35 -0.74 -3.14 3.92
C ILE A 35 -1.96 -4.08 4.05
N GLU A 36 -2.43 -4.33 5.27
CA GLU A 36 -3.55 -5.21 5.58
C GLU A 36 -4.91 -4.51 5.36
N ASP A 37 -4.92 -3.18 5.38
CA ASP A 37 -6.12 -2.34 5.34
C ASP A 37 -6.55 -1.92 3.93
N GLY A 38 -5.79 -2.29 2.89
CA GLY A 38 -6.16 -1.98 1.50
C GLY A 38 -5.61 -0.65 1.01
N CYS A 39 -4.79 0.02 1.81
CA CYS A 39 -4.22 1.34 1.53
C CYS A 39 -5.25 2.41 1.09
N PRO A 40 -6.35 2.64 1.86
CA PRO A 40 -7.40 3.57 1.45
C PRO A 40 -6.91 5.03 1.33
N GLY A 41 -5.86 5.40 2.09
CA GLY A 41 -5.24 6.71 1.98
C GLY A 41 -4.55 6.91 0.64
N ALA A 42 -3.89 5.88 0.08
CA ALA A 42 -3.26 6.03 -1.23
C ALA A 42 -4.28 6.29 -2.35
N GLN A 43 -5.44 5.62 -2.29
CA GLN A 43 -6.54 5.88 -3.23
C GLN A 43 -7.03 7.33 -3.17
N ARG A 44 -7.17 7.89 -1.96
CA ARG A 44 -7.54 9.30 -1.79
C ARG A 44 -6.44 10.23 -2.29
N LEU A 45 -5.17 9.97 -1.97
CA LEU A 45 -4.04 10.81 -2.42
C LEU A 45 -3.96 10.91 -3.94
N LYS A 46 -4.32 9.85 -4.67
CA LYS A 46 -4.37 9.87 -6.14
C LYS A 46 -5.35 10.90 -6.71
N GLU A 47 -6.39 11.29 -5.95
CA GLU A 47 -7.33 12.33 -6.37
C GLU A 47 -6.75 13.75 -6.19
N PHE A 48 -5.81 13.92 -5.26
CA PHE A 48 -5.19 15.21 -4.94
C PHE A 48 -3.91 15.46 -5.74
N PHE A 49 -3.08 14.43 -5.89
CA PHE A 49 -1.80 14.53 -6.59
C PHE A 49 -1.96 14.25 -8.08
N ARG A 50 -1.37 15.11 -8.92
CA ARG A 50 -1.32 14.96 -10.38
C ARG A 50 0.07 14.62 -10.92
N SER A 51 1.05 14.48 -10.04
CA SER A 51 2.40 14.10 -10.43
C SER A 51 2.43 12.62 -10.82
N PRO A 52 2.88 12.27 -12.04
CA PRO A 52 2.87 10.88 -12.49
C PRO A 52 3.75 9.97 -11.62
N GLU A 53 4.85 10.51 -11.08
CA GLU A 53 5.75 9.80 -10.16
C GLU A 53 5.04 9.44 -8.84
N VAL A 54 4.33 10.39 -8.25
CA VAL A 54 3.55 10.17 -7.03
C VAL A 54 2.43 9.17 -7.28
N THR A 55 1.73 9.30 -8.41
CA THR A 55 0.63 8.39 -8.77
C THR A 55 1.12 6.95 -8.94
N ASP A 56 2.29 6.73 -9.57
CA ASP A 56 2.88 5.40 -9.74
C ASP A 56 3.17 4.71 -8.39
N LEU A 57 3.76 5.46 -7.46
CA LEU A 57 4.02 4.98 -6.09
C LEU A 57 2.72 4.63 -5.35
N LEU A 58 1.70 5.48 -5.47
CA LEU A 58 0.40 5.25 -4.86
C LEU A 58 -0.31 4.02 -5.46
N ASP A 59 -0.25 3.83 -6.78
CA ASP A 59 -0.76 2.62 -7.44
C ASP A 59 -0.04 1.36 -6.94
N ARG A 60 1.29 1.45 -6.78
CA ARG A 60 2.10 0.34 -6.30
C ARG A 60 1.79 -0.03 -4.85
N LEU A 61 1.52 0.93 -3.98
CA LEU A 61 1.06 0.67 -2.61
C LEU A 61 -0.28 -0.09 -2.59
N VAL A 62 -1.23 0.33 -3.43
CA VAL A 62 -2.53 -0.35 -3.57
C VAL A 62 -2.34 -1.77 -4.07
N GLU A 63 -1.54 -1.97 -5.12
CA GLU A 63 -1.27 -3.29 -5.68
C GLU A 63 -0.63 -4.23 -4.65
N LEU A 64 0.38 -3.76 -3.91
CA LEU A 64 1.05 -4.52 -2.86
C LEU A 64 0.07 -4.94 -1.75
N SER A 65 -0.83 -4.03 -1.36
CA SER A 65 -1.88 -4.31 -0.38
C SER A 65 -2.88 -5.36 -0.89
N GLU A 66 -3.32 -5.26 -2.15
CA GLU A 66 -4.19 -6.26 -2.76
C GLU A 66 -3.51 -7.62 -2.89
N GLN A 67 -2.23 -7.67 -3.29
CA GLN A 67 -1.46 -8.90 -3.36
C GLN A 67 -1.27 -9.53 -1.98
N TYR A 68 -1.00 -8.72 -0.96
CA TYR A 68 -0.88 -9.18 0.42
C TYR A 68 -2.19 -9.77 0.89
N ARG A 69 -3.32 -9.07 0.69
CA ARG A 69 -4.65 -9.56 1.01
C ARG A 69 -5.02 -10.83 0.26
N LYS A 70 -4.70 -10.95 -1.04
CA LYS A 70 -4.91 -12.20 -1.79
C LYS A 70 -4.10 -13.34 -1.18
N LYS A 71 -2.83 -13.12 -0.85
CA LYS A 71 -1.99 -14.16 -0.22
C LYS A 71 -2.38 -14.51 1.21
N CYS A 72 -2.87 -13.55 2.00
CA CYS A 72 -3.38 -13.78 3.35
C CYS A 72 -4.80 -14.36 3.36
N GLY A 73 -5.67 -13.91 2.46
CA GLY A 73 -7.05 -14.35 2.28
C GLY A 73 -7.20 -15.68 1.54
N THR A 74 -6.15 -16.19 0.88
CA THR A 74 -6.13 -17.58 0.38
C THR A 74 -6.10 -18.60 1.54
N LEU A 75 -6.05 -18.15 2.80
CA LEU A 75 -6.28 -18.99 3.99
C LEU A 75 -7.74 -19.03 4.44
N GLU A 76 -8.66 -18.31 3.80
CA GLU A 76 -10.10 -18.55 3.98
C GLU A 76 -10.54 -19.61 2.96
N PRO A 77 -10.80 -20.86 3.36
CA PRO A 77 -11.45 -21.80 2.46
C PRO A 77 -12.80 -21.24 2.06
N ALA A 78 -13.15 -21.43 0.79
CA ALA A 78 -14.49 -21.25 0.26
C ALA A 78 -15.52 -21.72 1.30
N GLN A 79 -16.25 -20.78 1.91
CA GLN A 79 -17.49 -21.14 2.58
C GLN A 79 -18.51 -21.41 1.50
N ASP A 80 -18.51 -22.67 1.07
CA ASP A 80 -19.64 -23.36 0.49
C ASP A 80 -20.90 -23.01 1.29
N ARG A 81 -21.87 -22.37 0.63
CA ARG A 81 -23.23 -22.22 1.11
C ARG A 81 -24.23 -22.32 -0.03
#